data_AF-A0A534X503-F1
#
_entry.id   AF-A0A534X503-F1
#
_cell.length_a   1.000
_cell.length_b   1.000
_cell.length_c   1.000
_cell.angle_alpha   90.00
_cell.angle_beta   90.00
_cell.angle_gamma   90.00
#
_symmetry.space_group_name_H-M   'P 1'
#
loop_
_entity.id
_entity.type
_entity.pdbx_description
1 polymer ?
#
loop_
_entity_poly.entity_id
_entity_poly.type
_entity_poly.pdbx_seq_one_letter_code
_entity_poly.pdbx_strand_id
1 'polypeptide(L)' 'ADIYTSASPCWPCFKLIANAGIKRIVYGEFYRDERIFDVARRLGIELVDLSSHKPAIAPVPAKQTA' A
#
# COMPACT_ATOMS: atom_id res chain seq x y z
N ALA A 1 9.80 -3.08 10.08
CA ALA A 1 9.95 -2.12 8.97
C ALA A 1 8.69 -2.21 8.14
N ASP A 2 8.15 -1.05 7.74
CA ASP A 2 6.84 -0.92 7.12
C ASP A 2 6.99 -0.15 5.81
N ILE A 3 6.12 -0.43 4.84
CA ILE A 3 6.11 0.29 3.57
C ILE A 3 4.77 0.97 3.35
N TYR A 4 4.81 2.24 2.94
CA TYR A 4 3.65 3.05 2.61
C TYR A 4 3.72 3.40 1.13
N THR A 5 2.68 3.02 0.39
CA THR A 5 2.59 3.26 -1.06
C THR A 5 1.25 3.91 -1.40
N SER A 6 1.17 4.62 -2.53
CA SER A 6 -0.10 5.19 -2.97
C SER A 6 -1.10 4.11 -3.36
N ALA A 7 -0.64 3.09 -4.09
CA ALA A 7 -1.45 1.95 -4.51
C ALA A 7 -0.85 0.63 -3.98
N SER A 8 -1.66 -0.43 -3.91
CA SER A 8 -1.18 -1.75 -3.49
C SER A 8 -0.08 -2.26 -4.44
N PRO A 9 0.92 -3.02 -3.95
CA PRO A 9 2.00 -3.50 -4.81
C PRO A 9 1.48 -4.50 -5.83
N CYS A 10 1.93 -4.39 -7.08
CA CYS A 10 1.74 -5.45 -8.06
C CYS A 10 2.53 -6.71 -7.66
N TRP A 11 2.23 -7.86 -8.29
CA TRP A 11 2.84 -9.13 -7.90
C TRP A 11 4.39 -9.15 -7.86
N PRO A 12 5.13 -8.61 -8.85
CA PRO A 12 6.58 -8.50 -8.76
C PRO A 12 7.06 -7.69 -7.55
N CYS A 13 6.47 -6.51 -7.31
CA CYS A 13 6.82 -5.66 -6.17
C CYS A 13 6.52 -6.34 -4.84
N PHE A 14 5.36 -7.00 -4.74
CA PHE A 14 4.98 -7.75 -3.54
C PHE A 14 6.02 -8.81 -3.18
N LYS A 15 6.52 -9.58 -4.16
CA LYS A 15 7.58 -10.57 -3.93
C LYS A 15 8.87 -9.93 -3.41
N LEU A 16 9.28 -8.79 -3.97
CA LEU A 16 10.48 -8.07 -3.50
C LEU A 16 10.31 -7.58 -2.06
N ILE A 17 9.16 -6.98 -1.74
CA ILE A 17 8.83 -6.50 -0.39
C ILE A 17 8.81 -7.65 0.61
N ALA A 18 8.14 -8.75 0.27
CA ALA A 18 8.06 -9.94 1.11
C ALA A 18 9.44 -10.56 1.38
N ASN A 19 10.28 -10.69 0.34
CA ASN A 19 11.65 -11.23 0.46
C ASN A 19 12.60 -10.28 1.20
N ALA A 20 12.32 -8.98 1.20
CA ALA A 20 13.04 -8.00 2.03
C ALA A 20 12.69 -8.11 3.53
N GLY A 21 11.74 -8.99 3.90
CA GLY A 21 11.35 -9.21 5.29
C GLY A 21 10.36 -8.17 5.83
N ILE A 22 9.78 -7.33 4.98
CA ILE A 22 8.75 -6.35 5.38
C ILE A 22 7.46 -7.08 5.71
N LYS A 23 6.89 -6.80 6.89
CA LYS A 23 5.72 -7.49 7.44
C LYS A 23 4.44 -6.65 7.43
N ARG A 24 4.51 -5.39 7.01
CA ARG A 24 3.35 -4.49 6.94
C ARG A 24 3.43 -3.60 5.69
N ILE A 25 2.38 -3.64 4.87
CA ILE A 25 2.24 -2.90 3.63
C ILE A 25 0.96 -2.08 3.71
N VAL A 26 1.09 -0.76 3.67
CA VAL A 26 -0.01 0.20 3.74
C VAL A 26 -0.19 0.86 2.39
N TYR A 27 -1.40 0.87 1.86
CA TYR A 27 -1.71 1.47 0.55
C TYR A 27 -2.99 2.30 0.57
N GLY A 28 -3.02 3.36 -0.24
CA GLY A 28 -4.18 4.26 -0.38
C GLY A 28 -5.21 3.81 -1.41
N GLU A 29 -4.83 2.97 -2.37
CA GLU A 29 -5.72 2.48 -3.42
C GLU A 29 -5.44 1.01 -3.72
N PHE A 30 -6.48 0.22 -3.96
CA PHE A 30 -6.30 -1.16 -4.39
C PHE A 30 -5.88 -1.22 -5.87
N TYR A 31 -4.80 -1.96 -6.16
CA TYR A 31 -4.28 -2.19 -7.50
C TYR A 31 -4.33 -3.67 -7.87
N ARG A 32 -5.29 -4.00 -8.76
CA ARG A 32 -5.47 -5.13 -9.71
C ARG A 32 -5.08 -6.58 -9.36
N ASP A 33 -4.26 -6.89 -8.36
CA ASP A 33 -3.72 -8.24 -8.16
C ASP A 33 -4.15 -8.84 -6.83
N GLU A 34 -5.21 -9.63 -6.85
CA GLU A 34 -5.77 -10.27 -5.65
C GLU A 34 -4.86 -11.36 -5.06
N ARG A 35 -3.88 -11.86 -5.82
CA ARG A 35 -2.98 -12.93 -5.35
C ARG A 35 -2.15 -12.50 -4.15
N ILE A 36 -1.92 -11.20 -3.98
CA ILE A 36 -1.18 -10.67 -2.84
C ILE A 36 -1.90 -10.96 -1.52
N PHE A 37 -3.24 -11.02 -1.50
CA PHE A 37 -4.00 -11.21 -0.26
C PHE A 37 -3.79 -12.60 0.33
N ASP A 38 -3.94 -13.64 -0.50
CA ASP A 38 -3.77 -15.02 -0.06
C ASP A 38 -2.34 -15.31 0.38
N VAL A 39 -1.36 -14.79 -0.37
CA VAL A 39 0.05 -14.99 -0.06
C VAL A 39 0.46 -14.18 1.17
N ALA A 40 0.00 -12.95 1.32
CA ALA A 40 0.23 -12.15 2.52
C ALA A 40 -0.31 -12.85 3.77
N ARG A 41 -1.53 -13.41 3.71
CA ARG A 41 -2.10 -14.20 4.80
C ARG A 41 -1.22 -15.39 5.18
N ARG A 42 -0.72 -16.14 4.19
CA ARG A 42 0.17 -17.30 4.41
C ARG A 42 1.54 -16.91 4.98
N LEU A 43 2.07 -15.75 4.60
CA LEU A 43 3.39 -15.27 5.03
C LEU A 43 3.37 -14.41 6.30
N GLY A 44 2.18 -14.16 6.87
CA GLY A 44 1.99 -13.27 8.01
C GLY A 44 2.39 -11.82 7.69
N ILE A 45 2.09 -11.37 6.46
CA ILE A 45 2.27 -9.98 6.04
C ILE A 45 0.93 -9.27 6.19
N GLU A 46 0.92 -8.16 6.91
CA GLU A 46 -0.25 -7.30 7.08
C GLU A 46 -0.41 -6.39 5.85
N LEU A 47 -1.60 -6.42 5.25
CA LEU A 47 -2.02 -5.51 4.19
C LEU A 47 -3.03 -4.54 4.78
N VAL A 48 -2.73 -3.24 4.76
CA VAL A 48 -3.59 -2.18 5.30
C VAL A 48 -4.10 -1.32 4.15
N ASP A 49 -5.39 -1.40 3.89
CA ASP A 49 -6.08 -0.59 2.88
C ASP A 49 -6.60 0.72 3.52
N LEU A 50 -6.12 1.85 3.01
CA LEU A 50 -6.54 3.20 3.40
C LEU A 50 -7.47 3.86 2.38
N SER A 51 -7.91 3.16 1.33
CA SER A 51 -8.79 3.72 0.27
C SER A 51 -10.12 4.22 0.79
N SER A 52 -10.61 3.65 1.88
CA SER A 52 -11.84 4.07 2.55
C SER A 52 -11.62 5.23 3.53
N HIS A 53 -10.37 5.58 3.83
CA HIS A 53 -10.04 6.68 4.73
C HIS A 53 -10.06 7.99 3.96
N LYS A 54 -11.17 8.71 4.03
CA LYS A 54 -11.21 10.12 3.61
C LYS A 54 -10.42 10.94 4.64
N PRO A 55 -9.23 11.48 4.29
CA PRO A 55 -8.50 12.29 5.25
C PRO A 55 -9.32 13.54 5.59
N ALA A 56 -9.42 13.89 6.87
CA ALA A 56 -9.98 15.16 7.33
C ALA A 56 -9.06 16.36 7.03
N ILE A 57 -8.07 16.16 6.16
CA ILE A 57 -7.04 17.14 5.84
C ILE A 57 -7.61 18.04 4.75
N ALA A 58 -7.71 19.34 5.04
CA ALA A 58 -8.08 20.35 4.06
C ALA A 58 -7.19 20.22 2.82
N PRO A 59 -7.73 20.41 1.59
CA PRO A 59 -6.95 20.29 0.37
C PRO A 59 -5.68 21.14 0.47
N VAL A 60 -4.54 20.53 0.15
CA VAL A 60 -3.27 21.25 0.04
C VAL A 60 -3.49 22.40 -0.95
N PRO A 61 -3.23 23.66 -0.57
CA PRO A 61 -3.41 24.78 -1.49
C PRO A 61 -2.59 24.48 -2.76
N ALA A 62 -3.24 24.58 -3.91
CA ALA A 62 -2.63 24.36 -5.21
C ALA A 62 -1.33 25.17 -5.25
N LYS A 63 -0.20 24.48 -5.50
CA LYS A 63 1.10 25.12 -5.63
C LYS A 63 0.95 26.30 -6.60
N GLN A 64 1.10 27.53 -6.09
CA GLN A 64 1.16 28.72 -6.92
C GLN A 64 2.37 28.55 -7.84
N THR A 65 2.13 28.25 -9.10
CA THR A 65 3.12 28.33 -10.16
C THR A 65 3.52 29.81 -10.30
N ALA A 66 4.78 30.11 -9.95
CA ALA A 66 5.44 31.36 -10.30
C ALA A 66 5.75 31.40 -11.80
#